data_AF-A0A803QVJ0-F1
#
_entry.id   AF-A0A803QVJ0-F1
#
_cell.length_a   1.000
_cell.length_b   1.000
_cell.length_c   1.000
_cell.angle_alpha   90.00
_cell.angle_beta   90.00
_cell.angle_gamma   90.00
#
_symmetry.space_group_name_H-M   'P 1'
#
loop_
_entity.id
_entity.type
_entity.pdbx_description
1 polymer ?
#
loop_
_entity_poly.entity_id
_entity_poly.type
_entity_poly.pdbx_seq_one_letter_code
_entity_poly.pdbx_strand_id
1 'polypeptide(L)'
;MDQRGTGLSTPLTCSSMLQLKSAEDLVDYVEHFRADSIVYDAEFIRVRLVPDAGPWTVLGQSYGGFCAVTYLSFAQEGLKQVLLTGGTPPLGSHCTADAVYTACFEQVKLQNEKYYQRYPEDIKIVQEVVKYLSESEGGGVELPSGGILTPRGLQTLGLSCLGSSAGFERLHYMFETVWDPVLVPGAPKQISYNFLDAFEKSNAFNTNPLYALLHESIYCEGASSRWSAHRIRADHDSNFDAIKAAKESRPVLFTGEMIFPWMFDEFHALKKLKDAAYILAEKDDWPPLYSINALNNNKVPVAAAVYYDDMYVNFKVAMQTASQIAGIRLWINNEFMHSGLRDSGSRVFSYLMGLLNGKKPLF
;
A
#
# COMPACT_ATOMS: atom_id res chain seq x y z
N MET A 1 -6.83 15.73 -9.31
CA MET A 1 -8.00 15.00 -9.82
C MET A 1 -8.29 13.91 -8.82
N ASP A 2 -9.49 13.91 -8.25
CA ASP A 2 -9.92 12.80 -7.40
C ASP A 2 -10.20 11.59 -8.32
N GLN A 3 -9.55 10.47 -8.04
CA GLN A 3 -9.77 9.23 -8.80
C GLN A 3 -11.21 8.75 -8.53
N ARG A 4 -11.84 8.10 -9.52
CA ARG A 4 -13.14 7.45 -9.31
C ARG A 4 -13.10 6.59 -8.04
N GLY A 5 -14.16 6.67 -7.23
CA GLY A 5 -14.26 5.94 -5.96
C GLY A 5 -13.62 6.65 -4.77
N THR A 6 -13.06 7.84 -4.97
CA THR A 6 -12.35 8.60 -3.93
C THR A 6 -12.77 10.06 -3.91
N GLY A 7 -12.52 10.76 -2.80
CA GLY A 7 -12.76 12.20 -2.68
C GLY A 7 -14.20 12.58 -3.03
N LEU A 8 -14.36 13.51 -3.98
CA LEU A 8 -15.66 13.93 -4.52
C LEU A 8 -16.09 13.15 -5.78
N SER A 9 -15.26 12.22 -6.26
CA SER A 9 -15.52 11.41 -7.45
C SER A 9 -16.25 10.11 -7.10
N THR A 10 -17.48 10.22 -6.56
CA THR A 10 -18.33 9.09 -6.13
C THR A 10 -17.60 8.17 -5.14
N PRO A 11 -17.31 8.65 -3.90
CA PRO A 11 -16.50 7.90 -2.95
C PRO A 11 -17.14 6.57 -2.54
N LEU A 12 -16.36 5.49 -2.60
CA LEU A 12 -16.79 4.16 -2.16
C LEU A 12 -16.53 3.96 -0.66
N THR A 13 -17.54 4.30 0.11
CA THR A 13 -17.62 4.02 1.56
C THR A 13 -18.15 2.61 1.82
N CYS A 14 -17.93 2.08 3.02
CA CYS A 14 -18.53 0.80 3.42
C CYS A 14 -20.05 0.84 3.24
N SER A 15 -20.71 1.92 3.67
CA SER A 15 -22.18 2.05 3.55
C SER A 15 -22.67 2.17 2.11
N SER A 16 -21.93 2.83 1.21
CA SER A 16 -22.36 2.99 -0.17
C SER A 16 -22.23 1.69 -0.97
N MET A 17 -21.18 0.91 -0.72
CA MET A 17 -21.00 -0.39 -1.37
C MET A 17 -22.07 -1.42 -0.99
N LEU A 18 -22.67 -1.30 0.20
CA LEU A 18 -23.79 -2.17 0.64
C LEU A 18 -25.12 -1.90 -0.08
N GLN A 19 -25.18 -0.92 -0.99
CA GLN A 19 -26.34 -0.73 -1.85
C GLN A 19 -26.40 -1.78 -2.98
N LEU A 20 -25.26 -2.40 -3.30
CA LEU A 20 -25.18 -3.52 -4.25
C LEU A 20 -25.69 -4.79 -3.56
N LYS A 21 -26.49 -5.57 -4.28
CA LYS A 21 -27.36 -6.59 -3.67
C LYS A 21 -26.68 -7.96 -3.51
N SER A 22 -25.56 -8.17 -4.18
CA SER A 22 -24.76 -9.39 -4.14
C SER A 22 -23.26 -9.06 -4.15
N ALA A 23 -22.44 -10.06 -3.85
CA ALA A 23 -20.99 -9.94 -3.94
C ALA A 23 -20.55 -9.77 -5.39
N GLU A 24 -21.21 -10.47 -6.32
CA GLU A 24 -20.99 -10.39 -7.77
C GLU A 24 -21.28 -8.99 -8.30
N ASP A 25 -22.43 -8.39 -7.93
CA ASP A 25 -22.78 -7.01 -8.31
C ASP A 25 -21.70 -6.02 -7.82
N LEU A 26 -21.15 -6.27 -6.62
CA LEU A 26 -20.07 -5.46 -6.07
C LEU A 26 -18.77 -5.64 -6.87
N VAL A 27 -18.40 -6.87 -7.22
CA VAL A 27 -17.22 -7.16 -8.04
C VAL A 27 -17.32 -6.50 -9.41
N ASP A 28 -18.43 -6.70 -10.13
CA ASP A 28 -18.69 -6.13 -11.46
C ASP A 28 -18.65 -4.60 -11.42
N TYR A 29 -19.01 -4.00 -10.28
CA TYR A 29 -18.90 -2.56 -10.10
C TYR A 29 -17.46 -2.11 -9.82
N VAL A 30 -16.77 -2.73 -8.84
CA VAL A 30 -15.46 -2.27 -8.38
C VAL A 30 -14.31 -2.60 -9.34
N GLU A 31 -14.47 -3.57 -10.25
CA GLU A 31 -13.45 -3.86 -11.26
C GLU A 31 -13.15 -2.65 -12.16
N HIS A 32 -14.11 -1.73 -12.29
CA HIS A 32 -13.96 -0.47 -13.02
C HIS A 32 -13.20 0.63 -12.26
N PHE A 33 -12.59 0.36 -11.10
CA PHE A 33 -11.88 1.36 -10.28
C PHE A 33 -10.35 1.22 -10.36
N ARG A 34 -9.87 0.54 -11.41
CA ARG A 34 -8.45 0.30 -11.68
C ARG A 34 -7.81 1.42 -12.50
N ALA A 35 -6.48 1.33 -12.66
CA ALA A 35 -5.65 2.35 -13.28
C ALA A 35 -6.04 2.69 -14.73
N ASP A 36 -6.43 1.69 -15.52
CA ASP A 36 -6.94 1.83 -16.89
C ASP A 36 -8.18 2.75 -16.93
N SER A 37 -9.14 2.47 -16.08
CA SER A 37 -10.37 3.25 -15.90
C SER A 37 -10.11 4.67 -15.42
N ILE A 38 -9.17 4.84 -14.47
CA ILE A 38 -8.74 6.16 -13.99
C ILE A 38 -8.07 6.98 -15.10
N VAL A 39 -7.30 6.33 -15.99
CA VAL A 39 -6.68 6.99 -17.14
C VAL A 39 -7.73 7.43 -18.16
N TYR A 40 -8.76 6.61 -18.42
CA TYR A 40 -9.88 7.02 -19.27
C TYR A 40 -10.62 8.25 -18.72
N ASP A 41 -10.80 8.35 -17.40
CA ASP A 41 -11.35 9.57 -16.79
C ASP A 41 -10.43 10.77 -16.99
N ALA A 42 -9.13 10.57 -16.84
CA ALA A 42 -8.13 11.63 -17.00
C ALA A 42 -8.17 12.18 -18.44
N GLU A 43 -8.20 11.31 -19.46
CA GLU A 43 -8.34 11.72 -20.87
C GLU A 43 -9.68 12.41 -21.14
N PHE A 44 -10.78 11.86 -20.58
CA PHE A 44 -12.11 12.46 -20.73
C PHE A 44 -12.14 13.91 -20.21
N ILE A 45 -11.53 14.13 -19.04
CA ILE A 45 -11.38 15.45 -18.41
C ILE A 45 -10.47 16.34 -19.25
N ARG A 46 -9.30 15.84 -19.66
CA ARG A 46 -8.30 16.60 -20.42
C ARG A 46 -8.89 17.16 -21.70
N VAL A 47 -9.56 16.33 -22.49
CA VAL A 47 -10.16 16.73 -23.78
C VAL A 47 -11.24 17.81 -23.62
N ARG A 48 -11.91 17.87 -22.46
CA ARG A 48 -13.04 18.78 -22.23
C ARG A 48 -12.68 20.07 -21.52
N LEU A 49 -11.69 20.02 -20.63
CA LEU A 49 -11.35 21.14 -19.76
C LEU A 49 -10.04 21.83 -20.13
N VAL A 50 -9.12 21.14 -20.79
CA VAL A 50 -7.86 21.74 -21.23
C VAL A 50 -8.07 22.44 -22.57
N PRO A 51 -7.68 23.72 -22.73
CA PRO A 51 -7.76 24.42 -24.00
C PRO A 51 -7.13 23.62 -25.14
N ASP A 52 -7.85 23.55 -26.26
CA ASP A 52 -7.48 22.81 -27.47
C ASP A 52 -7.20 21.32 -27.26
N ALA A 53 -7.69 20.74 -26.16
CA ALA A 53 -7.30 19.41 -25.70
C ALA A 53 -5.77 19.24 -25.72
N GLY A 54 -5.05 20.24 -25.21
CA GLY A 54 -3.60 20.20 -25.12
C GLY A 54 -3.09 19.09 -24.18
N PRO A 55 -1.83 18.67 -24.32
CA PRO A 55 -1.22 17.71 -23.41
C PRO A 55 -0.89 18.35 -22.06
N TRP A 56 -0.98 17.58 -20.97
CA TRP A 56 -0.72 18.06 -19.61
C TRP A 56 0.40 17.29 -18.89
N THR A 57 0.90 17.87 -17.80
CA THR A 57 1.87 17.20 -16.93
C THR A 57 1.13 16.42 -15.85
N VAL A 58 1.54 15.16 -15.63
CA VAL A 58 1.03 14.35 -14.53
C VAL A 58 2.13 14.09 -13.50
N LEU A 59 1.76 14.10 -12.22
CA LEU A 59 2.61 13.75 -11.09
C LEU A 59 1.89 12.67 -10.30
N GLY A 60 2.55 11.52 -10.11
CA GLY A 60 2.02 10.39 -9.37
C GLY A 60 2.95 9.95 -8.25
N GLN A 61 2.39 9.74 -7.06
CA GLN A 61 3.05 9.02 -5.96
C GLN A 61 2.40 7.65 -5.79
N SER A 62 3.18 6.60 -5.51
CA SER A 62 2.65 5.26 -5.22
C SER A 62 1.72 4.77 -6.33
N TYR A 63 0.51 4.31 -6.02
CA TYR A 63 -0.51 3.93 -7.00
C TYR A 63 -0.82 5.03 -8.04
N GLY A 64 -0.69 6.32 -7.70
CA GLY A 64 -0.79 7.40 -8.67
C GLY A 64 0.31 7.34 -9.75
N GLY A 65 1.50 6.83 -9.39
CA GLY A 65 2.56 6.53 -10.35
C GLY A 65 2.24 5.32 -11.23
N PHE A 66 1.59 4.29 -10.67
CA PHE A 66 1.10 3.14 -11.45
C PHE A 66 0.09 3.63 -12.51
N CYS A 67 -0.86 4.48 -12.11
CA CYS A 67 -1.79 5.14 -13.03
C CYS A 67 -1.07 5.95 -14.11
N ALA A 68 0.01 6.66 -13.77
CA ALA A 68 0.78 7.43 -14.74
C ALA A 68 1.52 6.54 -15.76
N VAL A 69 1.99 5.36 -15.37
CA VAL A 69 2.60 4.38 -16.29
C VAL A 69 1.54 3.69 -17.16
N THR A 70 0.35 3.43 -16.64
CA THR A 70 -0.82 3.04 -17.46
C THR A 70 -1.18 4.13 -18.47
N TYR A 71 -1.10 5.40 -18.09
CA TYR A 71 -1.35 6.54 -18.99
C TYR A 71 -0.33 6.58 -20.15
N LEU A 72 0.96 6.42 -19.84
CA LEU A 72 2.00 6.27 -20.86
C LEU A 72 1.75 5.09 -21.79
N SER A 73 1.13 4.02 -21.29
CA SER A 73 0.84 2.81 -22.08
C SER A 73 -0.31 2.99 -23.07
N PHE A 74 -1.34 3.76 -22.71
CA PHE A 74 -2.61 3.77 -23.46
C PHE A 74 -3.00 5.13 -24.06
N ALA A 75 -2.42 6.24 -23.60
CA ALA A 75 -2.76 7.58 -24.10
C ALA A 75 -1.60 8.58 -23.95
N GLN A 76 -0.41 8.20 -24.44
CA GLN A 76 0.81 9.02 -24.35
C GLN A 76 0.67 10.40 -25.00
N GLU A 77 -0.20 10.55 -26.00
CA GLU A 77 -0.43 11.78 -26.76
C GLU A 77 -1.08 12.88 -25.90
N GLY A 78 -1.78 12.48 -24.85
CA GLY A 78 -2.34 13.40 -23.86
C GLY A 78 -1.32 13.94 -22.85
N LEU A 79 -0.09 13.44 -22.87
CA LEU A 79 0.92 13.73 -21.86
C LEU A 79 2.04 14.63 -22.40
N LYS A 80 2.27 15.73 -21.68
CA LYS A 80 3.40 16.63 -21.93
C LYS A 80 4.68 16.09 -21.29
N GLN A 81 4.55 15.54 -20.09
CA GLN A 81 5.63 14.97 -19.28
C GLN A 81 5.04 14.23 -18.07
N VAL A 82 5.79 13.29 -17.52
CA VAL A 82 5.38 12.45 -16.39
C VAL A 82 6.41 12.51 -15.26
N LEU A 83 5.94 12.74 -14.04
CA LEU A 83 6.73 12.74 -12.82
C LEU A 83 6.26 11.59 -11.91
N LEU A 84 7.15 10.65 -11.59
CA LEU A 84 6.85 9.50 -10.73
C LEU A 84 7.58 9.64 -9.40
N THR A 85 6.95 9.23 -8.30
CA THR A 85 7.55 9.26 -6.95
C THR A 85 7.19 7.98 -6.20
N GLY A 86 8.15 7.06 -6.02
CA GLY A 86 7.87 5.76 -5.39
C GLY A 86 6.69 5.03 -6.06
N GLY A 87 6.59 5.08 -7.39
CA GLY A 87 5.38 4.68 -8.13
C GLY A 87 5.70 4.09 -9.49
N THR A 88 6.70 3.21 -9.55
CA THR A 88 7.12 2.47 -10.74
C THR A 88 6.61 1.03 -10.63
N PRO A 89 5.53 0.66 -11.35
CA PRO A 89 4.87 -0.64 -11.21
C PRO A 89 5.73 -1.78 -11.74
N PRO A 90 5.56 -3.02 -11.29
CA PRO A 90 6.07 -4.19 -12.01
C PRO A 90 5.51 -4.26 -13.44
N LEU A 91 6.30 -4.71 -14.41
CA LEU A 91 5.87 -4.86 -15.81
C LEU A 91 6.07 -6.30 -16.32
N GLY A 92 5.10 -6.77 -17.10
CA GLY A 92 5.19 -7.96 -17.92
C GLY A 92 4.80 -9.26 -17.22
N SER A 93 4.59 -10.31 -18.02
CA SER A 93 4.02 -11.59 -17.60
C SER A 93 4.84 -12.36 -16.55
N HIS A 94 6.13 -12.04 -16.40
CA HIS A 94 6.99 -12.62 -15.37
C HIS A 94 6.88 -11.89 -14.02
N CYS A 95 6.31 -10.68 -13.99
CA CYS A 95 6.14 -9.89 -12.77
C CYS A 95 4.72 -10.05 -12.23
N THR A 96 4.47 -11.19 -11.58
CA THR A 96 3.20 -11.48 -10.91
C THR A 96 3.15 -10.84 -9.52
N ALA A 97 1.96 -10.78 -8.91
CA ALA A 97 1.81 -10.44 -7.49
C ALA A 97 2.78 -11.25 -6.60
N ASP A 98 2.96 -12.54 -6.89
CA ASP A 98 3.86 -13.44 -6.14
C ASP A 98 5.32 -12.97 -6.20
N ALA A 99 5.79 -12.56 -7.38
CA ALA A 99 7.13 -12.02 -7.56
C ALA A 99 7.32 -10.70 -6.78
N VAL A 100 6.31 -9.84 -6.77
CA VAL A 100 6.33 -8.58 -6.01
C VAL A 100 6.42 -8.86 -4.51
N TYR A 101 5.53 -9.68 -3.96
CA TYR A 101 5.53 -9.96 -2.53
C TYR A 101 6.78 -10.69 -2.08
N THR A 102 7.30 -11.62 -2.88
CA THR A 102 8.59 -12.29 -2.61
C THR A 102 9.71 -11.26 -2.45
N ALA A 103 9.78 -10.27 -3.36
CA ALA A 103 10.78 -9.20 -3.28
C ALA A 103 10.54 -8.24 -2.10
N CYS A 104 9.29 -7.96 -1.75
CA CYS A 104 8.94 -7.04 -0.66
C CYS A 104 9.20 -7.65 0.74
N PHE A 105 9.04 -8.96 0.93
CA PHE A 105 9.27 -9.59 2.24
C PHE A 105 10.70 -9.42 2.77
N GLU A 106 11.70 -9.39 1.89
CA GLU A 106 13.09 -9.09 2.28
C GLU A 106 13.20 -7.67 2.86
N GLN A 107 12.58 -6.68 2.21
CA GLN A 107 12.59 -5.30 2.66
C GLN A 107 11.80 -5.11 3.95
N VAL A 108 10.67 -5.79 4.11
CA VAL A 108 9.88 -5.77 5.35
C VAL A 108 10.71 -6.26 6.54
N LYS A 109 11.47 -7.35 6.38
CA LYS A 109 12.37 -7.85 7.43
C LYS A 109 13.43 -6.81 7.79
N LEU A 110 14.08 -6.22 6.79
CA LEU A 110 15.09 -5.18 6.99
C LEU A 110 14.52 -3.95 7.72
N GLN A 111 13.30 -3.50 7.38
CA GLN A 111 12.69 -2.36 8.08
C GLN A 111 12.32 -2.68 9.52
N ASN A 112 11.88 -3.91 9.81
CA ASN A 112 11.70 -4.37 11.19
C ASN A 112 13.00 -4.37 11.99
N GLU A 113 14.09 -4.87 11.40
CA GLU A 113 15.42 -4.87 12.03
C GLU A 113 15.88 -3.44 12.34
N LYS A 114 15.73 -2.51 11.40
CA LYS A 114 16.03 -1.08 11.59
C LYS A 114 15.18 -0.46 12.70
N TYR A 115 13.88 -0.77 12.74
CA TYR A 115 12.98 -0.29 13.79
C TYR A 115 13.43 -0.76 15.18
N TYR A 116 13.67 -2.05 15.36
CA TYR A 116 14.10 -2.60 16.65
C TYR A 116 15.54 -2.25 17.02
N GLN A 117 16.42 -1.99 16.06
CA GLN A 117 17.74 -1.44 16.34
C GLN A 117 17.63 -0.02 16.93
N ARG A 118 16.65 0.76 16.46
CA ARG A 118 16.41 2.12 16.94
C ARG A 118 15.68 2.17 18.28
N TYR A 119 14.71 1.29 18.49
CA TYR A 119 13.90 1.18 19.71
C TYR A 119 13.96 -0.26 20.26
N PRO A 120 15.10 -0.68 20.85
CA PRO A 120 15.27 -2.04 21.36
C PRO A 120 14.32 -2.40 22.51
N GLU A 121 13.85 -1.41 23.27
CA GLU A 121 12.87 -1.54 24.34
C GLU A 121 11.50 -2.03 23.83
N ASP A 122 11.12 -1.64 22.61
CA ASP A 122 9.84 -2.00 22.01
C ASP A 122 9.72 -3.50 21.77
N ILE A 123 10.84 -4.23 21.66
CA ILE A 123 10.84 -5.69 21.55
C ILE A 123 10.05 -6.31 22.71
N LYS A 124 10.32 -5.89 23.94
CA LYS A 124 9.65 -6.44 25.13
C LYS A 124 8.19 -6.01 25.19
N ILE A 125 7.90 -4.76 24.85
CA ILE A 125 6.53 -4.21 24.85
C ILE A 125 5.69 -5.00 23.86
N VAL A 126 6.11 -5.10 22.60
CA VAL A 126 5.38 -5.82 21.55
C VAL A 126 5.17 -7.30 21.92
N GLN A 127 6.18 -7.97 22.47
CA GLN A 127 6.04 -9.35 22.97
C GLN A 127 4.97 -9.47 24.06
N GLU A 128 4.92 -8.50 24.98
CA GLU A 128 3.92 -8.46 26.05
C GLU A 128 2.51 -8.26 25.48
N VAL A 129 2.35 -7.33 24.53
CA VAL A 129 1.07 -7.11 23.85
C VAL A 129 0.61 -8.37 23.12
N VAL A 130 1.50 -9.02 22.37
CA VAL A 130 1.17 -10.27 21.67
C VAL A 130 0.71 -11.36 22.63
N LYS A 131 1.40 -11.53 23.76
CA LYS A 131 1.01 -12.51 24.79
C LYS A 131 -0.37 -12.18 25.34
N TYR A 132 -0.59 -10.94 25.75
CA TYR A 132 -1.88 -10.47 26.27
C TYR A 132 -3.01 -10.72 25.27
N LEU A 133 -2.83 -10.36 24.00
CA LEU A 133 -3.83 -10.60 22.95
C LEU A 133 -4.09 -12.10 22.76
N SER A 134 -3.05 -12.94 22.78
CA SER A 134 -3.19 -14.39 22.60
C SER A 134 -3.86 -15.10 23.78
N GLU A 135 -3.73 -14.55 24.99
CA GLU A 135 -4.30 -15.08 26.23
C GLU A 135 -5.70 -14.51 26.52
N SER A 136 -6.10 -13.45 25.83
CA SER A 136 -7.43 -12.86 25.92
C SER A 136 -8.49 -13.81 25.39
N GLU A 137 -9.68 -13.78 26.00
CA GLU A 137 -10.82 -14.59 25.56
C GLU A 137 -11.15 -14.31 24.08
N GLY A 138 -11.31 -15.37 23.28
CA GLY A 138 -11.52 -15.24 21.83
C GLY A 138 -10.26 -14.95 21.00
N GLY A 139 -9.07 -14.88 21.62
CA GLY A 139 -7.78 -14.71 20.93
C GLY A 139 -7.47 -13.29 20.47
N GLY A 140 -8.08 -12.29 21.12
CA GLY A 140 -7.85 -10.87 20.85
C GLY A 140 -8.67 -9.96 21.76
N VAL A 141 -8.62 -8.66 21.48
CA VAL A 141 -9.36 -7.62 22.21
C VAL A 141 -10.29 -6.88 21.25
N GLU A 142 -11.50 -6.53 21.69
CA GLU A 142 -12.44 -5.78 20.86
C GLU A 142 -11.89 -4.39 20.50
N LEU A 143 -12.04 -4.02 19.22
CA LEU A 143 -11.71 -2.70 18.73
C LEU A 143 -12.92 -1.74 18.92
N PRO A 144 -12.70 -0.42 19.07
CA PRO A 144 -13.77 0.56 19.21
C PRO A 144 -14.86 0.48 18.13
N SER A 145 -14.50 0.13 16.88
CA SER A 145 -15.48 -0.04 15.79
C SER A 145 -16.27 -1.36 15.80
N GLY A 146 -15.98 -2.30 16.71
CA GLY A 146 -16.59 -3.63 16.77
C GLY A 146 -15.84 -4.71 15.97
N GLY A 147 -14.58 -4.45 15.64
CA GLY A 147 -13.62 -5.45 15.14
C GLY A 147 -12.90 -6.16 16.28
N ILE A 148 -11.90 -6.97 15.95
CA ILE A 148 -11.02 -7.60 16.96
C ILE A 148 -9.56 -7.36 16.61
N LEU A 149 -8.77 -6.93 17.59
CA LEU A 149 -7.32 -6.87 17.52
C LEU A 149 -6.74 -8.20 17.96
N THR A 150 -6.17 -8.95 17.02
CA THR A 150 -5.47 -10.21 17.27
C THR A 150 -3.95 -10.02 17.21
N PRO A 151 -3.13 -11.01 17.64
CA PRO A 151 -1.67 -10.94 17.45
C PRO A 151 -1.24 -10.69 16.00
N ARG A 152 -1.92 -11.30 15.01
CA ARG A 152 -1.65 -11.07 13.59
C ARG A 152 -2.19 -9.72 13.10
N GLY A 153 -3.30 -9.25 13.66
CA GLY A 153 -3.81 -7.90 13.45
C GLY A 153 -2.79 -6.85 13.90
N LEU A 154 -2.15 -7.03 15.05
CA LEU A 154 -1.11 -6.11 15.54
C LEU A 154 0.05 -5.96 14.54
N GLN A 155 0.42 -7.05 13.85
CA GLN A 155 1.50 -7.01 12.85
C GLN A 155 1.18 -6.07 11.67
N THR A 156 -0.09 -5.75 11.41
CA THR A 156 -0.47 -4.87 10.29
C THR A 156 -0.08 -3.41 10.51
N LEU A 157 0.30 -3.01 11.73
CA LEU A 157 0.83 -1.67 12.00
C LEU A 157 2.03 -1.30 11.11
N GLY A 158 2.77 -2.31 10.63
CA GLY A 158 3.88 -2.07 9.72
C GLY A 158 3.46 -1.48 8.37
N LEU A 159 2.22 -1.71 7.92
CA LEU A 159 1.62 -1.09 6.74
C LEU A 159 1.82 0.44 6.75
N SER A 160 1.48 1.10 7.85
CA SER A 160 1.49 2.57 7.96
C SER A 160 2.79 3.16 8.52
N CYS A 161 3.61 2.31 9.15
CA CYS A 161 4.72 2.78 9.98
C CYS A 161 6.10 2.41 9.44
N LEU A 162 6.28 1.29 8.73
CA LEU A 162 7.64 0.85 8.39
C LEU A 162 8.21 1.46 7.10
N GLY A 163 7.37 2.00 6.20
CA GLY A 163 7.81 2.53 4.91
C GLY A 163 7.76 4.05 4.75
N SER A 164 7.70 4.82 5.85
CA SER A 164 7.63 6.29 5.80
C SER A 164 8.55 6.96 6.82
N SER A 165 9.03 8.16 6.51
CA SER A 165 10.16 8.79 7.20
C SER A 165 10.00 9.00 8.71
N ALA A 166 8.77 9.21 9.20
CA ALA A 166 8.47 9.37 10.63
C ALA A 166 7.68 8.19 11.21
N GLY A 167 7.64 7.06 10.50
CA GLY A 167 6.77 5.96 10.86
C GLY A 167 7.29 5.11 12.02
N PHE A 168 8.61 5.01 12.21
CA PHE A 168 9.19 4.32 13.37
C PHE A 168 8.87 5.06 14.68
N GLU A 169 9.00 6.39 14.69
CA GLU A 169 8.64 7.24 15.83
C GLU A 169 7.15 7.11 16.15
N ARG A 170 6.28 7.12 15.14
CA ARG A 170 4.83 6.92 15.35
C ARG A 170 4.53 5.56 15.97
N LEU A 171 5.22 4.51 15.54
CA LEU A 171 5.04 3.16 16.08
C LEU A 171 5.50 3.09 17.54
N HIS A 172 6.68 3.63 17.84
CA HIS A 172 7.23 3.70 19.18
C HIS A 172 6.29 4.44 20.16
N TYR A 173 5.87 5.67 19.81
CA TYR A 173 4.95 6.44 20.65
C TYR A 173 3.58 5.79 20.80
N MET A 174 3.12 5.02 19.81
CA MET A 174 1.91 4.20 19.96
C MET A 174 2.13 3.13 21.03
N PHE A 175 3.27 2.43 21.02
CA PHE A 175 3.59 1.41 22.00
C PHE A 175 3.81 1.93 23.44
N GLU A 176 4.21 3.19 23.61
CA GLU A 176 4.27 3.83 24.94
C GLU A 176 2.88 3.93 25.61
N THR A 177 1.80 3.92 24.82
CA THR A 177 0.43 4.17 25.29
C THR A 177 -0.45 2.93 25.34
N VAL A 178 0.14 1.73 25.20
CA VAL A 178 -0.63 0.48 25.11
C VAL A 178 -1.46 0.21 26.34
N TRP A 179 -0.94 0.49 27.53
CA TRP A 179 -1.53 0.05 28.79
C TRP A 179 -2.18 1.20 29.53
N ASP A 180 -3.39 0.99 30.03
CA ASP A 180 -4.02 1.96 30.92
C ASP A 180 -3.31 2.02 32.29
N PRO A 181 -3.26 3.21 32.93
CA PRO A 181 -2.71 3.32 34.27
C PRO A 181 -3.59 2.57 35.27
N VAL A 182 -2.96 1.80 36.16
CA VAL A 182 -3.64 1.10 37.25
C VAL A 182 -3.91 2.10 38.39
N LEU A 183 -5.12 2.66 38.41
CA LEU A 183 -5.52 3.67 39.40
C LEU A 183 -5.96 3.07 40.75
N VAL A 184 -6.36 1.80 40.75
CA VAL A 184 -6.85 1.07 41.94
C VAL A 184 -5.98 -0.16 42.15
N PRO A 185 -5.39 -0.37 43.35
CA PRO A 185 -4.61 -1.56 43.64
C PRO A 185 -5.40 -2.85 43.34
N GLY A 186 -4.81 -3.73 42.53
CA GLY A 186 -5.43 -5.00 42.14
C GLY A 186 -6.35 -4.94 40.92
N ALA A 187 -6.58 -3.77 40.31
CA ALA A 187 -7.28 -3.71 39.03
C ALA A 187 -6.48 -4.46 37.94
N PRO A 188 -7.16 -5.20 37.04
CA PRO A 188 -6.49 -5.95 35.99
C PRO A 188 -5.79 -4.99 35.02
N LYS A 189 -4.65 -5.44 34.49
CA LYS A 189 -3.97 -4.76 33.38
C LYS A 189 -4.86 -4.84 32.15
N GLN A 190 -5.05 -3.71 31.45
CA GLN A 190 -5.90 -3.63 30.26
C GLN A 190 -5.21 -2.78 29.18
N ILE A 191 -5.49 -3.12 27.92
CA ILE A 191 -5.08 -2.30 26.78
C ILE A 191 -5.91 -1.01 26.77
N SER A 192 -5.25 0.12 26.60
CA SER A 192 -5.87 1.43 26.57
C SER A 192 -6.76 1.62 25.36
N TYR A 193 -7.91 2.25 25.56
CA TYR A 193 -8.79 2.69 24.48
C TYR A 193 -8.05 3.57 23.46
N ASN A 194 -7.14 4.43 23.93
CA ASN A 194 -6.36 5.31 23.05
C ASN A 194 -5.46 4.53 22.09
N PHE A 195 -4.86 3.43 22.56
CA PHE A 195 -4.06 2.55 21.72
C PHE A 195 -4.92 1.84 20.68
N LEU A 196 -6.08 1.31 21.09
CA LEU A 196 -7.00 0.62 20.17
C LEU A 196 -7.53 1.57 19.09
N ASP A 197 -7.95 2.78 19.45
CA ASP A 197 -8.38 3.82 18.50
C ASP A 197 -7.24 4.26 17.56
N ALA A 198 -6.01 4.38 18.08
CA ALA A 198 -4.83 4.69 17.26
C ALA A 198 -4.51 3.56 16.26
N PHE A 199 -4.65 2.30 16.65
CA PHE A 199 -4.50 1.14 15.78
C PHE A 199 -5.55 1.12 14.65
N GLU A 200 -6.81 1.44 14.93
CA GLU A 200 -7.84 1.48 13.88
C GLU A 200 -7.57 2.60 12.88
N LYS A 201 -7.17 3.77 13.38
CA LYS A 201 -6.83 4.94 12.54
C LYS A 201 -5.60 4.71 11.67
N SER A 202 -4.65 3.88 12.10
CA SER A 202 -3.45 3.60 11.30
C SER A 202 -3.72 2.71 10.10
N ASN A 203 -4.71 1.82 10.17
CA ASN A 203 -5.12 0.96 9.05
C ASN A 203 -6.19 1.64 8.16
N ALA A 204 -7.09 2.43 8.75
CA ALA A 204 -8.07 3.30 8.06
C ALA A 204 -8.99 2.61 7.03
N PHE A 205 -9.25 1.31 7.16
CA PHE A 205 -10.14 0.56 6.25
C PHE A 205 -11.62 0.98 6.36
N ASN A 206 -12.02 1.60 7.47
CA ASN A 206 -13.36 2.17 7.65
C ASN A 206 -13.65 3.35 6.73
N THR A 207 -12.62 4.13 6.36
CA THR A 207 -12.75 5.28 5.47
C THR A 207 -12.24 5.00 4.06
N ASN A 208 -11.39 3.98 3.89
CA ASN A 208 -10.79 3.61 2.60
C ASN A 208 -10.95 2.11 2.29
N PRO A 209 -12.17 1.54 2.29
CA PRO A 209 -12.36 0.11 2.09
C PRO A 209 -11.99 -0.36 0.67
N LEU A 210 -12.04 0.53 -0.31
CA LEU A 210 -11.60 0.25 -1.69
C LEU A 210 -10.14 -0.16 -1.75
N TYR A 211 -9.29 0.42 -0.89
CA TYR A 211 -7.89 0.05 -0.77
C TYR A 211 -7.74 -1.43 -0.45
N ALA A 212 -8.47 -1.93 0.55
CA ALA A 212 -8.41 -3.34 0.94
C ALA A 212 -8.96 -4.27 -0.16
N LEU A 213 -10.04 -3.88 -0.84
CA LEU A 213 -10.66 -4.70 -1.90
C LEU A 213 -9.79 -4.83 -3.15
N LEU A 214 -9.18 -3.74 -3.61
CA LEU A 214 -8.46 -3.71 -4.88
C LEU A 214 -6.94 -3.77 -4.74
N HIS A 215 -6.42 -3.95 -3.52
CA HIS A 215 -4.98 -3.89 -3.21
C HIS A 215 -4.13 -4.72 -4.16
N GLU A 216 -4.46 -6.00 -4.34
CA GLU A 216 -3.66 -6.90 -5.19
C GLU A 216 -3.99 -6.77 -6.68
N SER A 217 -5.14 -6.19 -7.04
CA SER A 217 -5.58 -6.05 -8.43
C SER A 217 -4.64 -5.16 -9.27
N ILE A 218 -3.80 -4.36 -8.61
CA ILE A 218 -2.80 -3.51 -9.25
C ILE A 218 -1.66 -4.33 -9.89
N TYR A 219 -1.54 -5.62 -9.56
CA TYR A 219 -0.56 -6.56 -10.08
C TYR A 219 -1.16 -7.61 -11.03
N CYS A 220 -2.47 -7.54 -11.30
CA CYS A 220 -3.18 -8.55 -12.07
C CYS A 220 -3.31 -8.16 -13.55
N GLU A 221 -2.68 -8.90 -14.46
CA GLU A 221 -2.86 -8.74 -15.92
C GLU A 221 -3.15 -10.11 -16.53
N GLY A 222 -4.41 -10.41 -16.83
CA GLY A 222 -4.85 -11.71 -17.33
C GLY A 222 -4.60 -12.88 -16.37
N ALA A 223 -4.52 -12.61 -15.07
CA ALA A 223 -4.29 -13.61 -14.03
C ALA A 223 -4.85 -13.15 -12.67
N SER A 224 -5.23 -14.12 -11.83
CA SER A 224 -5.71 -13.89 -10.47
C SER A 224 -4.59 -13.73 -9.45
N SER A 225 -4.80 -12.91 -8.42
CA SER A 225 -3.84 -12.76 -7.32
C SER A 225 -3.87 -13.95 -6.37
N ARG A 226 -5.04 -14.58 -6.18
CA ARG A 226 -5.35 -15.71 -5.29
C ARG A 226 -4.91 -15.51 -3.84
N TRP A 227 -4.94 -14.27 -3.35
CA TRP A 227 -4.35 -13.89 -2.06
C TRP A 227 -2.82 -14.07 -2.03
N SER A 228 -2.13 -13.42 -2.96
CA SER A 228 -0.69 -13.61 -3.16
C SER A 228 0.13 -13.29 -1.90
N ALA A 229 -0.13 -12.16 -1.25
CA ALA A 229 0.51 -11.77 0.00
C ALA A 229 0.36 -12.86 1.08
N HIS A 230 -0.83 -13.47 1.16
CA HIS A 230 -1.12 -14.53 2.11
C HIS A 230 -0.34 -15.81 1.82
N ARG A 231 -0.31 -16.25 0.55
CA ARG A 231 0.43 -17.46 0.15
C ARG A 231 1.93 -17.28 0.35
N ILE A 232 2.50 -16.16 -0.10
CA ILE A 232 3.94 -15.90 0.04
C ILE A 232 4.33 -15.71 1.51
N ARG A 233 3.44 -15.16 2.35
CA ARG A 233 3.67 -15.11 3.81
C ARG A 233 3.88 -16.50 4.40
N ALA A 234 3.15 -17.51 3.94
CA ALA A 234 3.24 -18.88 4.45
C ALA A 234 4.66 -19.45 4.32
N ASP A 235 5.35 -19.14 3.22
CA ASP A 235 6.76 -19.52 3.00
C ASP A 235 7.75 -18.83 3.98
N HIS A 236 7.26 -17.85 4.75
CA HIS A 236 8.00 -17.11 5.76
C HIS A 236 7.41 -17.24 7.17
N ASP A 237 6.48 -18.18 7.40
CA ASP A 237 5.73 -18.31 8.66
C ASP A 237 6.63 -18.44 9.89
N SER A 238 7.80 -19.06 9.77
CA SER A 238 8.77 -19.17 10.88
C SER A 238 9.18 -17.81 11.46
N ASN A 239 9.16 -16.75 10.63
CA ASN A 239 9.53 -15.39 11.00
C ASN A 239 8.32 -14.52 11.39
N PHE A 240 7.13 -14.80 10.84
CA PHE A 240 5.92 -13.99 11.01
C PHE A 240 4.86 -14.61 11.92
N ASP A 241 5.11 -15.75 12.55
CA ASP A 241 4.31 -16.24 13.67
C ASP A 241 4.60 -15.40 14.93
N ALA A 242 3.73 -14.41 15.16
CA ALA A 242 3.86 -13.47 16.29
C ALA A 242 3.84 -14.19 17.64
N ILE A 243 2.94 -15.18 17.82
CA ILE A 243 2.77 -15.88 19.09
C ILE A 243 4.01 -16.70 19.40
N LYS A 244 4.53 -17.42 18.41
CA LYS A 244 5.76 -18.20 18.56
C LYS A 244 6.96 -17.29 18.83
N ALA A 245 7.11 -16.19 18.10
CA ALA A 245 8.19 -15.23 18.32
C ALA A 245 8.16 -14.68 19.77
N ALA A 246 6.97 -14.30 20.27
CA ALA A 246 6.82 -13.80 21.63
C ALA A 246 7.10 -14.87 22.72
N LYS A 247 6.72 -16.13 22.49
CA LYS A 247 7.04 -17.26 23.38
C LYS A 247 8.53 -17.57 23.43
N GLU A 248 9.22 -17.45 22.30
CA GLU A 248 10.66 -17.68 22.16
C GLU A 248 11.51 -16.44 22.51
N SER A 249 10.87 -15.36 22.99
CA SER A 249 11.53 -14.08 23.29
C SER A 249 12.30 -13.47 22.11
N ARG A 250 11.89 -13.79 20.87
CA ARG A 250 12.38 -13.16 19.64
C ARG A 250 11.57 -11.91 19.30
N PRO A 251 12.13 -10.93 18.57
CA PRO A 251 11.36 -9.82 18.05
C PRO A 251 10.18 -10.31 17.20
N VAL A 252 9.00 -9.72 17.43
CA VAL A 252 7.80 -9.98 16.62
C VAL A 252 7.87 -9.09 15.39
N LEU A 253 7.88 -9.67 14.19
CA LEU A 253 7.97 -8.86 12.97
C LEU A 253 6.60 -8.33 12.56
N PHE A 254 6.49 -7.05 12.25
CA PHE A 254 5.35 -6.43 11.59
C PHE A 254 5.35 -6.73 10.09
N THR A 255 4.18 -6.80 9.48
CA THR A 255 4.03 -6.97 8.02
C THR A 255 4.18 -5.65 7.28
N GLY A 256 4.35 -5.71 5.96
CA GLY A 256 4.36 -4.53 5.09
C GLY A 256 2.97 -4.20 4.55
N GLU A 257 2.95 -3.66 3.33
CA GLU A 257 1.74 -3.28 2.60
C GLU A 257 1.04 -4.49 1.98
N MET A 258 0.31 -5.22 2.82
CA MET A 258 -0.29 -6.51 2.48
C MET A 258 -1.72 -6.56 2.98
N ILE A 259 -2.61 -7.13 2.16
CA ILE A 259 -3.97 -7.48 2.56
C ILE A 259 -4.07 -9.00 2.65
N PHE A 260 -4.65 -9.49 3.75
CA PHE A 260 -4.83 -10.92 3.97
C PHE A 260 -6.32 -11.26 4.04
N PRO A 261 -6.73 -12.49 3.65
CA PRO A 261 -8.15 -12.89 3.65
C PRO A 261 -8.79 -12.77 5.04
N TRP A 262 -8.04 -13.07 6.10
CA TRP A 262 -8.52 -12.98 7.48
C TRP A 262 -8.79 -11.54 7.95
N MET A 263 -8.27 -10.52 7.27
CA MET A 263 -8.58 -9.12 7.61
C MET A 263 -10.08 -8.83 7.41
N PHE A 264 -10.72 -9.51 6.46
CA PHE A 264 -12.16 -9.42 6.23
C PHE A 264 -12.99 -10.12 7.31
N ASP A 265 -12.36 -10.87 8.23
CA ASP A 265 -13.03 -11.41 9.41
C ASP A 265 -12.81 -10.52 10.65
N GLU A 266 -11.66 -9.86 10.75
CA GLU A 266 -11.24 -9.14 11.96
C GLU A 266 -11.62 -7.65 11.96
N PHE A 267 -11.49 -6.97 10.82
CA PHE A 267 -11.84 -5.56 10.71
C PHE A 267 -13.33 -5.39 10.43
N HIS A 268 -14.04 -4.73 11.35
CA HIS A 268 -15.50 -4.57 11.26
C HIS A 268 -15.96 -4.00 9.90
N ALA A 269 -15.27 -2.98 9.42
CA ALA A 269 -15.56 -2.30 8.15
C ALA A 269 -15.49 -3.22 6.92
N LEU A 270 -14.68 -4.28 6.98
CA LEU A 270 -14.43 -5.19 5.86
C LEU A 270 -15.32 -6.44 5.89
N LYS A 271 -15.93 -6.78 7.03
CA LYS A 271 -16.74 -8.01 7.21
C LYS A 271 -17.77 -8.23 6.12
N LYS A 272 -18.52 -7.19 5.76
CA LYS A 272 -19.58 -7.28 4.75
C LYS A 272 -19.07 -7.30 3.30
N LEU A 273 -17.78 -7.07 3.10
CA LEU A 273 -17.12 -7.06 1.79
C LEU A 273 -16.36 -8.36 1.53
N LYS A 274 -16.39 -9.32 2.49
CA LYS A 274 -15.63 -10.56 2.46
C LYS A 274 -15.87 -11.34 1.17
N ASP A 275 -17.12 -11.67 0.86
CA ASP A 275 -17.43 -12.53 -0.29
C ASP A 275 -16.94 -11.90 -1.62
N ALA A 276 -17.12 -10.60 -1.79
CA ALA A 276 -16.60 -9.88 -2.95
C ALA A 276 -15.08 -9.89 -3.02
N ALA A 277 -14.39 -9.77 -1.87
CA ALA A 277 -12.94 -9.85 -1.81
C ALA A 277 -12.41 -11.24 -2.25
N TYR A 278 -13.11 -12.32 -1.87
CA TYR A 278 -12.76 -13.68 -2.33
C TYR A 278 -12.98 -13.84 -3.83
N ILE A 279 -14.07 -13.31 -4.38
CA ILE A 279 -14.31 -13.34 -5.84
C ILE A 279 -13.22 -12.56 -6.58
N LEU A 280 -12.88 -11.34 -6.14
CA LEU A 280 -11.83 -10.51 -6.74
C LEU A 280 -10.46 -11.19 -6.70
N ALA A 281 -10.14 -11.87 -5.61
CA ALA A 281 -8.87 -12.59 -5.48
C ALA A 281 -8.77 -13.77 -6.48
N GLU A 282 -9.88 -14.42 -6.81
CA GLU A 282 -9.91 -15.56 -7.75
C GLU A 282 -10.11 -15.15 -9.22
N LYS A 283 -10.60 -13.92 -9.49
CA LYS A 283 -10.80 -13.38 -10.84
C LYS A 283 -9.51 -13.40 -11.66
N ASP A 284 -9.51 -14.08 -12.80
CA ASP A 284 -8.33 -14.33 -13.64
C ASP A 284 -8.40 -13.68 -15.03
N ASP A 285 -9.50 -13.04 -15.38
CA ASP A 285 -9.76 -12.38 -16.66
C ASP A 285 -9.46 -10.87 -16.64
N TRP A 286 -8.59 -10.40 -15.74
CA TRP A 286 -8.23 -8.99 -15.61
C TRP A 286 -7.67 -8.41 -16.92
N PRO A 287 -8.13 -7.24 -17.40
CA PRO A 287 -7.54 -6.61 -18.56
C PRO A 287 -6.10 -6.14 -18.29
N PRO A 288 -5.25 -6.01 -19.33
CA PRO A 288 -3.92 -5.45 -19.22
C PRO A 288 -3.93 -4.04 -18.65
N LEU A 289 -2.92 -3.71 -17.84
CA LEU A 289 -2.69 -2.37 -17.27
C LEU A 289 -1.56 -1.63 -17.97
N TYR A 290 -0.68 -2.35 -18.67
CA TYR A 290 0.51 -1.77 -19.30
C TYR A 290 0.74 -2.29 -20.71
N SER A 291 1.36 -1.46 -21.55
CA SER A 291 1.78 -1.82 -22.91
C SER A 291 3.29 -1.68 -23.01
N ILE A 292 4.01 -2.79 -22.88
CA ILE A 292 5.49 -2.82 -22.97
C ILE A 292 5.97 -2.22 -24.30
N ASN A 293 5.24 -2.46 -25.39
CA ASN A 293 5.56 -1.89 -26.69
C ASN A 293 5.45 -0.36 -26.69
N ALA A 294 4.38 0.20 -26.13
CA ALA A 294 4.21 1.65 -26.02
C ALA A 294 5.29 2.26 -25.12
N LEU A 295 5.56 1.66 -23.95
CA LEU A 295 6.57 2.13 -23.00
C LEU A 295 7.98 2.13 -23.60
N ASN A 296 8.37 1.07 -24.33
CA ASN A 296 9.66 1.00 -25.02
C ASN A 296 9.79 1.99 -26.19
N ASN A 297 8.66 2.48 -26.73
CA ASN A 297 8.64 3.48 -27.80
C ASN A 297 8.27 4.89 -27.31
N ASN A 298 8.16 5.07 -25.99
CA ASN A 298 7.74 6.30 -25.36
C ASN A 298 8.54 7.53 -25.85
N LYS A 299 7.81 8.62 -26.12
CA LYS A 299 8.39 9.93 -26.50
C LYS A 299 8.14 11.02 -25.46
N VAL A 300 7.30 10.75 -24.47
CA VAL A 300 6.97 11.68 -23.39
C VAL A 300 8.15 11.74 -22.42
N PRO A 301 8.65 12.93 -22.03
CA PRO A 301 9.68 13.04 -21.00
C PRO A 301 9.19 12.47 -19.66
N VAL A 302 9.93 11.52 -19.08
CA VAL A 302 9.58 10.90 -17.78
C VAL A 302 10.73 11.10 -16.79
N ALA A 303 10.42 11.55 -15.58
CA ALA A 303 11.36 11.57 -14.46
C ALA A 303 10.77 10.82 -13.26
N ALA A 304 11.58 9.99 -12.60
CA ALA A 304 11.12 9.19 -11.48
C ALA A 304 12.06 9.32 -10.27
N ALA A 305 11.49 9.60 -9.10
CA ALA A 305 12.16 9.43 -7.82
C ALA A 305 11.99 7.97 -7.39
N VAL A 306 13.12 7.27 -7.25
CA VAL A 306 13.17 5.87 -6.81
C VAL A 306 13.90 5.84 -5.48
N TYR A 307 13.26 5.29 -4.45
CA TYR A 307 13.83 5.22 -3.12
C TYR A 307 14.56 3.87 -2.94
N TYR A 308 15.80 3.92 -2.49
CA TYR A 308 16.70 2.75 -2.45
C TYR A 308 16.19 1.66 -1.50
N ASP A 309 15.70 2.08 -0.33
CA ASP A 309 15.17 1.20 0.74
C ASP A 309 13.63 1.21 0.77
N ASP A 310 12.96 1.43 -0.37
CA ASP A 310 11.50 1.44 -0.44
C ASP A 310 10.93 0.06 -0.07
N MET A 311 10.06 0.04 0.94
CA MET A 311 9.42 -1.18 1.43
C MET A 311 8.20 -1.59 0.57
N TYR A 312 7.59 -0.64 -0.14
CA TYR A 312 6.33 -0.84 -0.85
C TYR A 312 6.56 -1.07 -2.34
N VAL A 313 7.41 -0.25 -2.96
CA VAL A 313 7.79 -0.38 -4.37
C VAL A 313 9.25 -0.79 -4.45
N ASN A 314 9.48 -2.11 -4.47
CA ASN A 314 10.82 -2.69 -4.41
C ASN A 314 11.78 -2.09 -5.45
N PHE A 315 12.97 -1.70 -5.00
CA PHE A 315 13.99 -1.06 -5.84
C PHE A 315 14.37 -1.89 -7.08
N LYS A 316 14.58 -3.20 -6.96
CA LYS A 316 14.98 -4.04 -8.10
C LYS A 316 13.87 -4.11 -9.16
N VAL A 317 12.62 -4.25 -8.71
CA VAL A 317 11.44 -4.24 -9.59
C VAL A 317 11.28 -2.89 -10.27
N ALA A 318 11.41 -1.79 -9.52
CA ALA A 318 11.39 -0.43 -10.05
C ALA A 318 12.44 -0.21 -11.16
N MET A 319 13.66 -0.69 -10.94
CA MET A 319 14.75 -0.59 -11.93
C MET A 319 14.50 -1.43 -13.19
N GLN A 320 13.92 -2.63 -13.04
CA GLN A 320 13.52 -3.46 -14.17
C GLN A 320 12.47 -2.73 -15.02
N THR A 321 11.45 -2.16 -14.39
CA THR A 321 10.43 -1.36 -15.06
C THR A 321 11.01 -0.13 -15.74
N ALA A 322 11.87 0.62 -15.06
CA ALA A 322 12.50 1.79 -15.63
C ALA A 322 13.30 1.45 -16.91
N SER A 323 13.94 0.28 -16.96
CA SER A 323 14.65 -0.17 -18.17
C SER A 323 13.75 -0.39 -19.40
N GLN A 324 12.42 -0.51 -19.20
CA GLN A 324 11.42 -0.69 -20.26
C GLN A 324 10.65 0.60 -20.61
N ILE A 325 10.98 1.73 -19.98
CA ILE A 325 10.36 3.02 -20.28
C ILE A 325 11.39 3.89 -21.00
N ALA A 326 11.22 4.05 -22.31
CA ALA A 326 12.17 4.80 -23.11
C ALA A 326 12.27 6.27 -22.65
N GLY A 327 13.50 6.72 -22.42
CA GLY A 327 13.81 8.09 -22.06
C GLY A 327 13.52 8.48 -20.61
N ILE A 328 13.17 7.52 -19.73
CA ILE A 328 13.00 7.79 -18.30
C ILE A 328 14.31 8.26 -17.65
N ARG A 329 14.21 9.24 -16.76
CA ARG A 329 15.32 9.79 -15.98
C ARG A 329 15.12 9.48 -14.51
N LEU A 330 16.09 8.84 -13.87
CA LEU A 330 15.96 8.37 -12.50
C LEU A 330 16.69 9.27 -11.51
N TRP A 331 16.04 9.54 -10.38
CA TRP A 331 16.67 10.02 -9.16
C TRP A 331 16.60 8.92 -8.11
N ILE A 332 17.64 8.08 -8.09
CA ILE A 332 17.81 7.04 -7.08
C ILE A 332 18.38 7.70 -5.83
N ASN A 333 17.70 7.54 -4.70
CA ASN A 333 18.13 8.18 -3.45
C ASN A 333 17.71 7.36 -2.23
N ASN A 334 18.39 7.60 -1.11
CA ASN A 334 18.07 7.08 0.22
C ASN A 334 17.82 8.23 1.21
N GLU A 335 17.60 9.44 0.69
CA GLU A 335 17.28 10.62 1.50
C GLU A 335 15.82 10.61 1.96
N PHE A 336 14.95 10.03 1.13
CA PHE A 336 13.53 9.88 1.41
C PHE A 336 13.15 8.41 1.44
N MET A 337 12.14 8.09 2.25
CA MET A 337 11.37 6.85 2.11
C MET A 337 10.25 7.04 1.08
N HIS A 338 9.35 6.06 0.96
CA HIS A 338 8.23 6.10 0.02
C HIS A 338 7.38 7.38 0.10
N SER A 339 7.33 8.01 1.29
CA SER A 339 6.63 9.26 1.55
C SER A 339 7.33 10.52 1.04
N GLY A 340 8.41 10.43 0.25
CA GLY A 340 9.24 11.58 -0.12
C GLY A 340 8.50 12.79 -0.70
N LEU A 341 7.47 12.60 -1.53
CA LEU A 341 6.68 13.72 -2.06
C LEU A 341 5.81 14.36 -0.96
N ARG A 342 5.27 13.57 -0.02
CA ARG A 342 4.55 14.10 1.15
C ARG A 342 5.49 14.85 2.10
N ASP A 343 6.70 14.35 2.28
CA ASP A 343 7.65 14.89 3.26
C ASP A 343 8.37 16.14 2.74
N SER A 344 8.67 16.21 1.43
CA SER A 344 9.40 17.32 0.83
C SER A 344 8.95 17.62 -0.61
N GLY A 345 7.65 17.82 -0.79
CA GLY A 345 7.01 17.92 -2.11
C GLY A 345 7.63 18.96 -3.05
N SER A 346 7.94 20.17 -2.55
CA SER A 346 8.55 21.22 -3.36
C SER A 346 9.94 20.83 -3.88
N ARG A 347 10.74 20.17 -3.05
CA ARG A 347 12.09 19.72 -3.40
C ARG A 347 12.06 18.55 -4.37
N VAL A 348 11.22 17.55 -4.10
CA VAL A 348 11.05 16.38 -4.98
C VAL A 348 10.56 16.82 -6.35
N PHE A 349 9.51 17.64 -6.40
CA PHE A 349 8.99 18.20 -7.65
C PHE A 349 10.05 18.99 -8.43
N SER A 350 10.76 19.91 -7.75
CA SER A 350 11.80 20.73 -8.40
C SER A 350 12.95 19.89 -8.94
N TYR A 351 13.32 18.80 -8.25
CA TYR A 351 14.37 17.90 -8.71
C TYR A 351 13.94 17.16 -9.99
N LEU A 352 12.74 16.55 -9.99
CA LEU A 352 12.22 15.81 -11.15
C LEU A 352 12.02 16.73 -12.36
N MET A 353 11.48 17.94 -12.16
CA MET A 353 11.40 18.96 -13.20
C MET A 353 12.79 19.39 -13.70
N GLY A 354 13.77 19.45 -12.80
CA GLY A 354 15.16 19.73 -13.12
C GLY A 354 15.79 18.65 -14.01
N LEU A 355 15.49 17.38 -13.74
CA LEU A 355 15.87 16.26 -14.61
C LEU A 355 15.32 16.46 -16.01
N LEU A 356 14.02 16.74 -16.16
CA LEU A 356 13.40 16.89 -17.49
C LEU A 356 13.92 18.10 -18.27
N ASN A 357 14.14 19.23 -17.59
CA ASN A 357 14.54 20.49 -18.21
C ASN A 357 16.06 20.65 -18.41
N GLY A 358 16.85 19.59 -18.22
CA GLY A 358 18.32 19.63 -18.41
C GLY A 358 19.07 20.46 -17.36
N LYS A 359 18.45 20.75 -16.21
CA LYS A 359 19.08 21.45 -15.07
C LYS A 359 19.79 20.48 -14.12
N LYS A 360 19.74 19.19 -14.40
CA LYS A 360 20.39 18.12 -13.64
C LYS A 360 21.12 17.19 -14.62
N PRO A 361 22.25 16.58 -14.21
CA PRO A 361 22.93 15.58 -15.03
C PRO A 361 22.01 14.39 -15.33
N LEU A 362 22.18 13.82 -16.51
CA LEU A 362 21.64 12.51 -16.86
C LEU A 362 22.70 11.49 -16.44
N PHE A 363 22.33 10.56 -15.56
CA PHE A 363 23.17 9.42 -15.19
C PHE A 363 22.58 8.15 -15.79
#